data_AF-K1S936-F1
#
_entry.id   AF-K1S936-F1
#
_cell.length_a   1.000
_cell.length_b   1.000
_cell.length_c   1.000
_cell.angle_alpha   90.00
_cell.angle_beta   90.00
_cell.angle_gamma   90.00
#
_symmetry.space_group_name_H-M   'P 1'
#
loop_
_entity.id
_entity.type
_entity.pdbx_description
1 polymer ?
#
loop_
_entity_poly.entity_id
_entity_poly.type
_entity_poly.pdbx_seq_one_letter_code
_entity_poly.pdbx_strand_id
1 'polypeptide(L)'
;YDKTVVDENDLKEGWNILRNKKYSGQIYMYDSERDSFMVALKDLGYSMNTRNKDELKQAYNWLIEQNNTMKPVYVGDDVMDNMISGNKAMAVVYSGDGSYVINENDNMGFLVPDQGSNVWTDGMVITKKCKNTKLAHQFIDYFLNYDVAEQNTDYIGYDSAVKSVYEYFKNDAYAGNPGCGP
;
A
#
# COMPACT_ATOMS: atom_id res chain seq x y z
N TYR A 1 4.48 -9.29 4.87
CA TYR A 1 5.42 -9.74 5.91
C TYR A 1 5.74 -11.20 5.66
N ASP A 2 6.93 -11.67 6.04
CA ASP A 2 7.33 -13.07 5.95
C ASP A 2 6.82 -13.84 7.18
N LYS A 3 5.91 -14.79 6.97
CA LYS A 3 5.27 -15.62 8.01
C LYS A 3 6.26 -16.54 8.72
N THR A 4 7.43 -16.78 8.14
CA THR A 4 8.49 -17.62 8.74
C THR A 4 9.43 -16.83 9.65
N VAL A 5 9.41 -15.49 9.56
CA VAL A 5 10.29 -14.58 10.32
C VAL A 5 9.51 -13.77 11.36
N VAL A 6 8.32 -13.30 10.99
CA VAL A 6 7.46 -12.48 11.85
C VAL A 6 6.55 -13.38 12.68
N ASP A 7 6.61 -13.24 14.00
CA ASP A 7 5.72 -13.95 14.93
C ASP A 7 4.31 -13.39 14.81
N GLU A 8 3.35 -14.29 14.61
CA GLU A 8 1.93 -13.95 14.47
C GLU A 8 1.41 -13.15 15.68
N ASN A 9 1.94 -13.39 16.88
CA ASN A 9 1.55 -12.65 18.07
C ASN A 9 2.00 -11.18 18.05
N ASP A 10 3.06 -10.85 17.30
CA ASP A 10 3.56 -9.48 17.19
C ASP A 10 2.71 -8.65 16.21
N LEU A 11 1.95 -9.31 15.31
CA LEU A 11 1.06 -8.63 14.35
C LEU A 11 -0.04 -7.80 15.03
N LYS A 12 -0.42 -8.16 16.26
CA LYS A 12 -1.39 -7.41 17.07
C LYS A 12 -0.89 -6.00 17.47
N GLU A 13 0.40 -5.72 17.34
CA GLU A 13 0.96 -4.38 17.55
C GLU A 13 0.51 -3.39 16.48
N GLY A 14 -0.06 -3.88 15.36
CA GLY A 14 -0.47 -3.04 14.25
C GLY A 14 0.71 -2.26 13.68
N TRP A 15 0.56 -0.95 13.51
CA TRP A 15 1.63 -0.09 12.98
C TRP A 15 2.85 -0.01 13.90
N ASN A 16 2.70 -0.20 15.22
CA ASN A 16 3.81 -0.15 16.15
C ASN A 16 4.82 -1.30 15.96
N ILE A 17 4.45 -2.38 15.26
CA ILE A 17 5.39 -3.48 14.92
C ILE A 17 6.62 -2.95 14.16
N LEU A 18 6.46 -1.84 13.42
CA LEU A 18 7.53 -1.19 12.67
C LEU A 18 8.58 -0.51 13.57
N ARG A 19 8.37 -0.51 14.89
CA ARG A 19 9.31 -0.08 15.95
C ARG A 19 9.68 -1.22 16.91
N ASN A 20 9.19 -2.44 16.68
CA ASN A 20 9.57 -3.60 17.48
C ASN A 20 11.00 -4.04 17.14
N LYS A 21 11.93 -3.79 18.05
CA LYS A 21 13.38 -4.02 17.88
C LYS A 21 13.76 -5.46 17.52
N LYS A 22 12.89 -6.44 17.72
CA LYS A 22 13.05 -7.82 17.21
C LYS A 22 13.31 -7.84 15.70
N TYR A 23 12.74 -6.88 14.97
CA TYR A 23 12.82 -6.75 13.51
C TYR A 23 13.74 -5.60 13.05
N SER A 24 14.68 -5.14 13.90
CA SER A 24 15.61 -4.08 13.51
C SER A 24 16.47 -4.52 12.31
N GLY A 25 16.54 -3.67 11.29
CA GLY A 25 17.20 -3.92 10.01
C GLY A 25 16.41 -4.81 9.05
N GLN A 26 15.17 -5.16 9.38
CA GLN A 26 14.34 -6.12 8.64
C GLN A 26 13.08 -5.48 8.00
N ILE A 27 13.11 -4.17 7.76
CA ILE A 27 11.94 -3.42 7.30
C ILE A 27 12.27 -2.65 6.01
N TYR A 28 11.40 -2.78 5.02
CA TYR A 28 11.27 -1.83 3.92
C TYR A 28 10.13 -0.84 4.17
N MET A 29 10.35 0.42 3.79
CA MET A 29 9.33 1.46 3.75
C MET A 29 9.23 1.96 2.31
N TYR A 30 8.03 2.34 1.87
CA TYR A 30 7.92 3.09 0.61
C TYR A 30 8.59 4.45 0.73
N ASP A 31 9.29 4.86 -0.33
CA ASP A 31 9.84 6.22 -0.48
C ASP A 31 8.71 7.23 -0.80
N SER A 32 7.84 7.43 0.19
CA SER A 32 6.70 8.34 0.16
C SER A 32 6.54 9.00 1.53
N GLU A 33 6.59 10.33 1.55
CA GLU A 33 6.43 11.08 2.79
C GLU A 33 5.02 10.95 3.35
N ARG A 34 4.01 10.93 2.48
CA ARG A 34 2.60 10.83 2.89
C ARG A 34 2.29 9.49 3.53
N ASP A 35 2.79 8.39 2.96
CA ASP A 35 2.52 7.05 3.47
C ASP A 35 3.33 6.78 4.74
N SER A 36 4.57 7.28 4.82
CA SER A 36 5.35 7.23 6.06
C SER A 36 4.66 7.99 7.21
N PHE A 37 4.17 9.21 6.96
CA PHE A 37 3.41 9.94 7.95
C PHE A 37 2.07 9.28 8.29
N MET A 38 1.41 8.63 7.32
CA MET A 38 0.17 7.88 7.57
C MET A 38 0.40 6.79 8.61
N VAL A 39 1.46 5.98 8.47
CA VAL A 39 1.82 4.92 9.43
C VAL A 39 1.93 5.51 10.85
N ALA A 40 2.75 6.55 11.01
CA ALA A 40 2.98 7.15 12.32
C ALA A 40 1.72 7.81 12.90
N LEU A 41 0.94 8.51 12.08
CA LEU A 41 -0.30 9.15 12.50
C LEU A 41 -1.34 8.12 12.95
N LYS A 42 -1.47 7.01 12.20
CA LYS A 42 -2.39 5.92 12.55
C LYS A 42 -1.96 5.20 13.81
N ASP A 43 -0.66 4.98 14.00
CA ASP A 43 -0.16 4.40 15.25
C ASP A 43 -0.50 5.27 16.47
N LEU A 44 -0.31 6.59 16.34
CA LEU A 44 -0.62 7.57 17.37
C LEU A 44 -2.12 7.85 17.57
N GLY A 45 -3.00 7.20 16.80
CA GLY A 45 -4.45 7.38 16.88
C GLY A 45 -4.97 8.68 16.23
N TYR A 46 -4.16 9.33 15.39
CA TYR A 46 -4.52 10.56 14.69
C TYR A 46 -5.08 10.32 13.29
N SER A 47 -5.70 11.36 12.74
CA SER A 47 -6.13 11.36 11.33
C SER A 47 -4.91 11.46 10.41
N MET A 48 -4.85 10.59 9.40
CA MET A 48 -3.84 10.68 8.32
C MET A 48 -3.96 11.96 7.47
N ASN A 49 -5.06 12.70 7.63
CA ASN A 49 -5.33 13.98 6.95
C ASN A 49 -5.28 15.17 7.92
N THR A 50 -4.64 15.01 9.08
CA THR A 50 -4.53 16.09 10.06
C THR A 50 -3.80 17.31 9.49
N ARG A 51 -4.22 18.49 9.95
CA ARG A 51 -3.53 19.77 9.73
C ARG A 51 -2.97 20.34 11.03
N ASN A 52 -3.12 19.61 12.15
CA ASN A 52 -2.61 20.02 13.45
C ASN A 52 -1.09 19.86 13.47
N LYS A 53 -0.38 20.96 13.69
CA LYS A 53 1.09 20.98 13.70
C LYS A 53 1.69 20.15 14.83
N ASP A 54 1.00 20.03 15.97
CA ASP A 54 1.50 19.25 17.11
C ASP A 54 1.36 17.75 16.87
N GLU A 55 0.28 17.31 16.22
CA GLU A 55 0.11 15.91 15.78
C GLU A 55 1.16 15.54 14.73
N LEU A 56 1.41 16.43 13.76
CA LEU A 56 2.46 16.24 12.76
C LEU A 56 3.86 16.18 13.39
N LYS A 57 4.14 17.01 14.41
CA LYS A 57 5.41 16.98 15.13
C LYS A 57 5.60 15.67 15.89
N GLN A 58 4.54 15.12 16.49
CA GLN A 58 4.59 13.82 17.15
C GLN A 58 4.83 12.68 16.16
N ALA A 59 4.14 12.69 15.00
CA ALA A 59 4.37 11.72 13.93
C ALA A 59 5.81 11.79 13.37
N TYR A 60 6.33 13.01 13.19
CA TYR A 60 7.73 13.21 12.82
C TYR A 60 8.70 12.57 13.84
N ASN A 61 8.50 12.84 15.13
CA ASN A 61 9.35 12.26 16.18
C ASN A 61 9.25 10.73 16.22
N TRP A 62 8.05 10.17 15.99
CA TRP A 62 7.84 8.74 15.87
C TRP A 62 8.69 8.15 14.73
N LEU A 63 8.68 8.79 13.55
CA LEU A 63 9.48 8.37 12.39
C LEU A 63 10.98 8.50 12.62
N ILE A 64 11.42 9.58 13.30
CA ILE A 64 12.83 9.74 13.69
C ILE A 64 13.27 8.62 14.63
N GLU A 65 12.44 8.27 15.61
CA GLU A 65 12.76 7.18 16.53
C GLU A 65 12.81 5.83 15.81
N GLN A 66 11.85 5.57 14.92
CA GLN A 66 11.84 4.37 14.07
C GLN A 66 13.12 4.30 13.24
N ASN A 67 13.46 5.37 12.52
CA ASN A 67 14.69 5.42 11.71
C ASN A 67 15.95 5.15 12.54
N ASN A 68 16.08 5.79 13.71
CA ASN A 68 17.24 5.64 14.59
C ASN A 68 17.39 4.24 15.21
N THR A 69 16.29 3.53 15.39
CA THR A 69 16.28 2.24 16.12
C THR A 69 16.10 1.02 15.22
N MET A 70 15.50 1.20 14.05
CA MET A 70 15.06 0.10 13.18
C MET A 70 15.83 0.00 11.88
N LYS A 71 16.61 1.01 11.48
CA LYS A 71 17.37 1.01 10.21
C LYS A 71 16.51 0.57 9.00
N PRO A 72 15.33 1.18 8.79
CA PRO A 72 14.50 0.86 7.63
C PRO A 72 15.23 1.22 6.34
N VAL A 73 14.92 0.52 5.25
CA VAL A 73 15.38 0.88 3.91
C VAL A 73 14.19 1.43 3.13
N TYR A 74 14.34 2.63 2.58
CA TYR A 74 13.32 3.25 1.74
C TYR A 74 13.53 2.84 0.29
N VAL A 75 12.47 2.34 -0.34
CA VAL A 75 12.48 1.73 -1.68
C VAL A 75 11.22 2.13 -2.45
N GLY A 76 11.29 2.02 -3.77
CA GLY A 76 10.13 2.20 -4.65
C GLY A 76 9.56 0.85 -5.02
N ASP A 77 9.26 0.67 -6.31
CA ASP A 77 8.63 -0.55 -6.84
C ASP A 77 9.50 -1.81 -6.68
N ASP A 78 10.82 -1.64 -6.49
CA ASP A 78 11.76 -2.74 -6.23
C ASP A 78 11.49 -3.48 -4.91
N VAL A 79 10.61 -2.93 -4.05
CA VAL A 79 10.14 -3.62 -2.84
C VAL A 79 9.50 -4.97 -3.13
N MET A 80 8.80 -5.12 -4.27
CA MET A 80 8.11 -6.37 -4.63
C MET A 80 9.10 -7.52 -4.80
N ASP A 81 10.09 -7.37 -5.68
CA ASP A 81 11.13 -8.39 -5.94
C ASP A 81 11.92 -8.73 -4.67
N ASN A 82 12.21 -7.71 -3.85
CA ASN A 82 12.91 -7.89 -2.59
C ASN A 82 12.09 -8.70 -1.57
N MET A 83 10.78 -8.44 -1.48
CA MET A 83 9.89 -9.17 -0.59
C MET A 83 9.60 -10.58 -1.10
N ILE A 84 9.40 -10.78 -2.41
CA ILE A 84 9.27 -12.11 -3.02
C ILE A 84 10.51 -12.96 -2.71
N SER A 85 11.70 -12.35 -2.75
CA SER A 85 12.97 -13.02 -2.43
C SER A 85 13.18 -13.28 -0.93
N GLY A 86 12.34 -12.73 -0.04
CA GLY A 86 12.49 -12.86 1.41
C GLY A 86 13.67 -12.06 1.99
N ASN A 87 14.08 -10.97 1.35
CA ASN A 87 15.27 -10.20 1.76
C ASN A 87 15.08 -9.45 3.10
N LYS A 88 13.83 -9.20 3.50
CA LYS A 88 13.45 -8.54 4.76
C LYS A 88 12.18 -9.20 5.32
N ALA A 89 12.02 -9.09 6.64
CA ALA A 89 10.86 -9.65 7.34
C ALA A 89 9.54 -8.96 6.98
N MET A 90 9.56 -7.65 6.70
CA MET A 90 8.32 -6.91 6.42
C MET A 90 8.57 -5.67 5.56
N ALA A 91 7.51 -5.24 4.89
CA ALA A 91 7.47 -4.02 4.11
C ALA A 91 6.12 -3.33 4.28
N VAL A 92 6.12 -1.99 4.28
CA VAL A 92 4.91 -1.21 4.07
C VAL A 92 4.71 -1.09 2.56
N VAL A 93 3.65 -1.71 2.04
CA VAL A 93 3.34 -1.73 0.60
C VAL A 93 1.89 -1.37 0.31
N TYR A 94 1.56 -1.00 -0.93
CA TYR A 94 0.19 -0.84 -1.39
C TYR A 94 -0.47 -2.21 -1.55
N SER A 95 -1.80 -2.24 -1.53
CA SER A 95 -2.55 -3.50 -1.49
C SER A 95 -2.36 -4.35 -2.75
N GLY A 96 -2.28 -3.74 -3.93
CA GLY A 96 -2.01 -4.46 -5.19
C GLY A 96 -0.63 -5.15 -5.17
N ASP A 97 0.41 -4.43 -4.74
CA ASP A 97 1.77 -4.97 -4.63
C ASP A 97 1.84 -6.06 -3.55
N GLY A 98 1.13 -5.88 -2.43
CA GLY A 98 0.96 -6.89 -1.40
C GLY A 98 0.30 -8.16 -1.92
N SER A 99 -0.77 -8.02 -2.72
CA SER A 99 -1.48 -9.14 -3.37
C SER A 99 -0.57 -9.88 -4.35
N TYR A 100 0.20 -9.15 -5.16
CA TYR A 100 1.18 -9.73 -6.07
C TYR A 100 2.26 -10.53 -5.32
N VAL A 101 2.85 -9.95 -4.28
CA VAL A 101 3.90 -10.61 -3.47
C VAL A 101 3.41 -11.89 -2.81
N ILE A 102 2.18 -11.93 -2.26
CA ILE A 102 1.64 -13.16 -1.64
C ILE A 102 1.26 -14.24 -2.66
N ASN A 103 0.95 -13.83 -3.91
CA ASN A 103 0.68 -14.78 -5.00
C ASN A 103 1.98 -15.43 -5.52
N GLU A 104 3.08 -14.67 -5.51
CA GLU A 104 4.40 -15.16 -5.96
C GLU A 104 5.18 -15.92 -4.86
N ASN A 105 4.85 -15.71 -3.58
CA ASN A 105 5.53 -16.40 -2.48
C ASN A 105 4.57 -16.74 -1.32
N ASP A 106 4.26 -18.04 -1.18
CA ASP A 106 3.38 -18.61 -0.15
C ASP A 106 3.86 -18.38 1.29
N ASN A 107 5.12 -18.02 1.52
CA ASN A 107 5.61 -17.64 2.86
C ASN A 107 5.23 -16.22 3.25
N MET A 108 4.77 -15.40 2.30
CA MET A 108 4.35 -14.03 2.59
C MET A 108 2.91 -13.99 3.11
N GLY A 109 2.65 -12.98 3.94
CA GLY A 109 1.34 -12.61 4.44
C GLY A 109 1.11 -11.12 4.27
N PHE A 110 -0.17 -10.73 4.26
CA PHE A 110 -0.61 -9.34 4.17
C PHE A 110 -1.48 -9.00 5.38
N LEU A 111 -1.34 -7.78 5.91
CA LEU A 111 -2.09 -7.30 7.07
C LEU A 111 -2.44 -5.83 6.87
N VAL A 112 -3.72 -5.51 7.05
CA VAL A 112 -4.18 -4.13 7.26
C VAL A 112 -4.45 -3.97 8.76
N PRO A 113 -3.70 -3.14 9.50
CA PRO A 113 -3.91 -2.97 10.94
C PRO A 113 -5.29 -2.42 11.29
N ASP A 114 -5.87 -2.86 12.42
CA ASP A 114 -7.17 -2.40 12.93
C ASP A 114 -7.21 -0.90 13.26
N GLN A 115 -6.04 -0.28 13.48
CA GLN A 115 -5.87 1.17 13.60
C GLN A 115 -6.30 1.93 12.32
N GLY A 116 -6.48 1.19 11.22
CA GLY A 116 -6.83 1.67 9.90
C GLY A 116 -5.60 1.99 9.05
N SER A 117 -5.82 2.12 7.76
CA SER A 117 -4.78 2.42 6.76
C SER A 117 -5.26 3.50 5.77
N ASN A 118 -4.45 3.76 4.75
CA ASN A 118 -4.78 4.62 3.63
C ASN A 118 -5.73 3.90 2.67
N VAL A 119 -6.87 4.52 2.37
CA VAL A 119 -7.70 4.20 1.20
C VAL A 119 -7.53 5.34 0.22
N TRP A 120 -7.03 5.03 -0.98
CA TRP A 120 -6.62 6.01 -1.98
C TRP A 120 -7.24 5.71 -3.34
N THR A 121 -7.18 6.68 -4.24
CA THR A 121 -7.66 6.54 -5.61
C THR A 121 -6.84 7.45 -6.51
N ASP A 122 -6.37 6.90 -7.62
CA ASP A 122 -5.73 7.67 -8.68
C ASP A 122 -6.73 8.07 -9.75
N GLY A 123 -6.57 9.28 -10.27
CA GLY A 123 -7.44 9.84 -11.30
C GLY A 123 -6.63 10.38 -12.46
N MET A 124 -7.03 10.02 -13.69
CA MET A 124 -6.48 10.64 -14.90
C MET A 124 -6.90 12.10 -14.97
N VAL A 125 -5.94 13.00 -15.22
CA VAL A 125 -6.18 14.44 -15.33
C VAL A 125 -5.64 15.01 -16.64
N ILE A 126 -6.38 15.95 -17.23
CA ILE A 126 -5.91 16.70 -18.41
C ILE A 126 -5.24 18.00 -17.93
N THR A 127 -3.94 18.12 -18.17
CA THR A 127 -3.18 19.30 -17.72
C THR A 127 -3.57 20.57 -18.49
N LYS A 128 -3.44 21.74 -17.85
CA LYS A 128 -3.72 23.06 -18.47
C LYS A 128 -2.94 23.32 -19.77
N LYS A 129 -1.80 22.66 -19.97
CA LYS A 129 -0.92 22.82 -21.14
C LYS A 129 -1.13 21.74 -22.20
N CYS A 130 -2.10 20.82 -22.02
CA CYS A 130 -2.39 19.76 -22.97
C CYS A 130 -2.67 20.34 -24.36
N LYS A 131 -1.90 19.88 -25.37
CA LYS A 131 -2.03 20.35 -26.76
C LYS A 131 -3.11 19.61 -27.54
N ASN A 132 -3.48 18.41 -27.09
CA ASN A 132 -4.46 17.57 -27.75
C ASN A 132 -5.50 17.05 -26.74
N THR A 133 -6.35 17.96 -26.27
CA THR A 133 -7.40 17.66 -25.28
C THR A 133 -8.41 16.65 -25.82
N LYS A 134 -8.71 16.67 -27.12
CA LYS A 134 -9.60 15.70 -27.75
C LYS A 134 -9.07 14.28 -27.61
N LEU A 135 -7.80 14.05 -27.93
CA LEU A 135 -7.19 12.72 -27.79
C LEU A 135 -7.07 12.30 -26.33
N ALA A 136 -6.77 13.24 -25.42
CA ALA A 136 -6.74 12.96 -23.99
C ALA A 136 -8.11 12.49 -23.47
N HIS A 137 -9.21 13.11 -23.91
CA HIS A 137 -10.56 12.63 -23.60
C HIS A 137 -10.80 11.24 -24.17
N GLN A 138 -10.47 11.00 -25.44
CA GLN A 138 -10.63 9.68 -26.05
C GLN A 138 -9.82 8.58 -25.34
N PHE A 139 -8.64 8.93 -24.81
CA PHE A 139 -7.81 8.01 -24.03
C PHE A 139 -8.43 7.69 -22.66
N ILE A 140 -8.97 8.69 -21.96
CA ILE A 140 -9.71 8.48 -20.71
C ILE A 140 -10.94 7.61 -20.98
N ASP A 141 -11.72 7.93 -22.02
CA ASP A 141 -12.90 7.16 -22.41
C ASP A 141 -12.53 5.70 -22.75
N TYR A 142 -11.38 5.48 -23.40
CA TYR A 142 -10.87 4.14 -23.70
C TYR A 142 -10.69 3.30 -22.43
N PHE A 143 -10.00 3.85 -21.42
CA PHE A 143 -9.74 3.16 -20.15
C PHE A 143 -10.99 2.96 -19.28
N LEU A 144 -12.08 3.67 -19.55
CA LEU A 144 -13.35 3.48 -18.86
C LEU A 144 -14.23 2.40 -19.49
N ASN A 145 -13.85 1.83 -20.64
CA ASN A 145 -14.57 0.69 -21.22
C ASN A 145 -14.33 -0.57 -20.38
N TYR A 146 -15.37 -1.39 -20.22
CA TYR A 146 -15.35 -2.59 -19.40
C TYR A 146 -14.16 -3.50 -19.72
N ASP A 147 -14.04 -3.95 -20.98
CA ASP A 147 -13.01 -4.92 -21.39
C ASP A 147 -11.58 -4.39 -21.15
N VAL A 148 -11.38 -3.08 -21.28
CA VAL A 148 -10.08 -2.43 -21.07
C VAL A 148 -9.77 -2.32 -19.58
N ALA A 149 -10.76 -1.88 -18.79
CA ALA A 149 -10.63 -1.77 -17.34
C ALA A 149 -10.46 -3.14 -16.67
N GLU A 150 -11.17 -4.17 -17.14
CA GLU A 150 -11.02 -5.56 -16.70
C GLU A 150 -9.61 -6.08 -16.97
N GLN A 151 -9.12 -5.97 -18.20
CA GLN A 151 -7.75 -6.37 -18.55
C GLN A 151 -6.70 -5.65 -17.71
N ASN A 152 -6.89 -4.35 -17.45
CA ASN A 152 -5.97 -3.59 -16.63
C ASN A 152 -5.98 -4.03 -15.15
N THR A 153 -7.16 -4.29 -14.59
CA THR A 153 -7.28 -4.81 -13.21
C THR A 153 -6.69 -6.22 -13.09
N ASP A 154 -6.94 -7.11 -14.05
CA ASP A 154 -6.36 -8.47 -14.04
C ASP A 154 -4.83 -8.43 -14.10
N TYR A 155 -4.28 -7.53 -14.92
CA TYR A 155 -2.84 -7.44 -15.14
C TYR A 155 -2.08 -6.76 -13.99
N ILE A 156 -2.64 -5.69 -13.41
CA ILE A 156 -1.96 -4.85 -12.39
C ILE A 156 -2.41 -5.20 -10.95
N GLY A 157 -3.58 -5.83 -10.77
CA GLY A 157 -4.09 -6.27 -9.47
C GLY A 157 -4.77 -5.20 -8.62
N TYR A 158 -4.98 -3.99 -9.15
CA TYR A 158 -5.65 -2.89 -8.45
C TYR A 158 -7.14 -2.77 -8.81
N ASP A 159 -7.94 -2.43 -7.81
CA ASP A 159 -9.40 -2.29 -7.95
C ASP A 159 -9.79 -1.24 -8.99
N SER A 160 -10.73 -1.59 -9.86
CA SER A 160 -11.24 -0.69 -10.89
C SER A 160 -12.22 0.35 -10.34
N ALA A 161 -12.14 1.59 -10.82
CA ALA A 161 -13.19 2.59 -10.60
C ALA A 161 -14.45 2.34 -11.48
N VAL A 162 -14.36 1.46 -12.49
CA VAL A 162 -15.51 1.03 -13.29
C VAL A 162 -16.31 0.04 -12.47
N LYS A 163 -17.47 0.48 -11.96
CA LYS A 163 -18.29 -0.27 -10.99
C LYS A 163 -18.54 -1.74 -11.37
N SER A 164 -18.88 -2.01 -12.62
CA SER A 164 -19.15 -3.37 -13.08
C SER A 164 -17.90 -4.26 -13.07
N VAL A 165 -16.72 -3.70 -13.35
CA VAL A 165 -15.44 -4.42 -13.26
C VAL A 165 -15.10 -4.71 -11.79
N TYR A 166 -15.23 -3.71 -10.91
CA TYR A 166 -15.05 -3.90 -9.47
C TYR A 166 -15.97 -5.00 -8.90
N GLU A 167 -17.26 -4.98 -9.26
CA GLU A 167 -18.22 -5.99 -8.81
C GLU A 167 -17.88 -7.39 -9.32
N TYR A 168 -17.34 -7.51 -10.54
CA TYR A 168 -16.87 -8.79 -11.09
C TYR A 168 -15.67 -9.34 -10.31
N PHE A 169 -14.63 -8.55 -10.10
CA PHE A 169 -13.45 -9.02 -9.35
C PHE A 169 -13.76 -9.31 -7.89
N LYS A 170 -14.50 -8.44 -7.20
CA LYS A 170 -14.85 -8.62 -5.78
C LYS A 170 -15.67 -9.89 -5.53
N ASN A 171 -16.66 -10.17 -6.38
CA ASN A 171 -17.62 -11.23 -6.13
C ASN A 171 -17.25 -12.57 -6.80
N ASP A 172 -16.34 -12.54 -7.77
CA ASP A 172 -16.00 -13.72 -8.59
C ASP A 172 -14.47 -13.93 -8.63
N ALA A 173 -13.74 -13.23 -9.49
CA ALA A 173 -12.34 -13.55 -9.81
C ALA A 173 -11.39 -13.49 -8.59
N TYR A 174 -11.60 -12.55 -7.67
CA TYR A 174 -10.81 -12.38 -6.44
C TYR A 174 -11.63 -12.61 -5.17
N ALA A 175 -12.72 -13.38 -5.24
CA ALA A 175 -13.56 -13.65 -4.08
C ALA A 175 -12.73 -14.22 -2.90
N GLY A 176 -12.68 -13.47 -1.80
CA GLY A 176 -11.94 -13.84 -0.58
C GLY A 176 -10.47 -13.39 -0.54
N ASN A 177 -9.96 -12.67 -1.54
CA ASN A 177 -8.63 -12.07 -1.50
C ASN A 177 -8.63 -10.81 -0.60
N PRO A 178 -7.86 -10.77 0.51
CA PRO A 178 -7.82 -9.61 1.40
C PRO A 178 -7.13 -8.37 0.80
N GLY A 179 -6.43 -8.51 -0.32
CA GLY A 179 -5.76 -7.42 -1.04
C GLY A 179 -6.63 -6.70 -2.07
N CYS A 180 -7.77 -7.28 -2.46
CA CYS A 180 -8.68 -6.76 -3.48
C CYS A 180 -10.04 -6.44 -2.87
N GLY A 181 -10.47 -5.17 -2.94
CA GLY A 181 -11.82 -4.73 -2.61
C GLY A 181 -12.29 -5.01 -1.17
N PRO A 182 -12.11 -4.06 -0.21
CA PRO A 182 -13.00 -4.01 0.96
C PRO A 182 -14.48 -3.89 0.52
#